data_AF-A0A8T3N6K5-F1
#
_entry.id   AF-A0A8T3N6K5-F1
#
_cell.length_a   1.000
_cell.length_b   1.000
_cell.length_c   1.000
_cell.angle_alpha   90.00
_cell.angle_beta   90.00
_cell.angle_gamma   90.00
#
_symmetry.space_group_name_H-M   'P 1'
#
loop_
_entity.id
_entity.type
_entity.pdbx_description
1 polymer ?
#
loop_
_entity_poly.entity_id
_entity_poly.type
_entity_poly.pdbx_seq_one_letter_code
_entity_poly.pdbx_strand_id
1 'polypeptide(L)'
;MRDQLSLRLEPEIATLPNLPDGLRPMLPRPATEPFDSAAHLFEPAWGGLRALAFIGPAEEAGSGGVRIVDGDGRDVGARLAELAGMAVRLDAR
;
A
#
# COMPACT_ATOMS: atom_id res chain seq x y z
N MET A 1 25.75 6.53 12.52
CA MET A 1 24.49 6.84 11.84
C MET A 1 23.74 5.54 11.57
N ARG A 2 22.92 5.10 12.54
CA ARG A 2 21.98 3.97 12.44
C ARG A 2 20.71 4.38 13.18
N ASP A 3 20.02 5.40 12.69
CA ASP A 3 18.78 5.92 13.31
C ASP A 3 17.53 5.61 12.48
N GLN A 4 17.63 4.66 11.54
CA GLN A 4 16.44 4.12 10.91
C GLN A 4 15.81 3.10 11.88
N LEU A 5 14.72 3.50 12.52
CA LEU A 5 13.83 2.57 13.20
C LEU A 5 13.37 1.53 12.17
N SER A 6 13.88 0.31 12.26
CA SER A 6 13.32 -0.80 11.51
C SER A 6 11.96 -1.11 12.12
N LEU A 7 10.88 -0.63 11.49
CA LEU A 7 9.51 -1.07 11.79
C LEU A 7 9.31 -2.49 11.25
N ARG A 8 10.17 -3.42 11.69
CA ARG A 8 9.96 -4.84 11.48
C ARG A 8 8.90 -5.27 12.48
N LEU A 9 7.67 -5.29 11.99
CA LEU A 9 6.63 -6.11 12.61
C LEU A 9 7.04 -7.54 12.26
N GLU A 10 7.83 -8.20 13.12
CA GLU A 10 7.95 -9.65 13.06
C GLU A 10 6.55 -10.18 13.37
N PRO A 11 5.84 -10.78 12.40
CA PRO A 11 4.48 -11.18 12.66
C PRO A 11 4.54 -12.36 13.65
N GLU A 12 3.79 -12.27 14.75
CA GLU A 12 3.60 -13.39 15.69
C GLU A 12 2.95 -14.60 15.01
N ILE A 13 2.38 -14.41 13.81
CA ILE A 13 1.75 -15.42 12.97
C ILE A 13 2.59 -15.58 11.71
N ALA A 14 3.00 -16.81 11.38
CA ALA A 14 3.87 -17.11 10.23
C ALA A 14 3.27 -16.72 8.87
N THR A 15 1.95 -16.49 8.81
CA THR A 15 1.20 -16.07 7.63
C THR A 15 0.43 -14.78 7.94
N LEU A 16 0.52 -13.80 7.04
CA LEU A 16 -0.27 -12.57 7.14
C LEU A 16 -1.78 -12.90 7.19
N PRO A 17 -2.56 -12.20 8.04
CA PRO A 17 -4.00 -12.39 8.07
C PRO A 17 -4.63 -12.06 6.72
N ASN A 18 -5.82 -12.62 6.46
CA ASN A 18 -6.61 -12.25 5.28
C ASN A 18 -6.77 -10.73 5.21
N LEU A 19 -6.56 -10.19 4.02
CA LEU A 19 -6.63 -8.76 3.79
C LEU A 19 -8.07 -8.27 3.98
N PRO A 20 -8.26 -7.07 4.54
CA PRO A 20 -9.59 -6.53 4.79
C PRO A 20 -10.35 -6.32 3.47
N ASP A 21 -11.55 -6.87 3.41
CA ASP A 21 -12.48 -6.62 2.30
C ASP A 21 -13.19 -5.29 2.46
N GLY A 22 -13.45 -4.62 1.33
CA GLY A 22 -14.20 -3.36 1.29
C GLY A 22 -13.46 -2.13 1.80
N LEU A 23 -12.16 -2.23 2.12
CA LEU A 23 -11.33 -1.06 2.45
C LEU A 23 -11.32 -0.07 1.28
N ARG A 24 -11.59 1.20 1.58
CA ARG A 24 -11.51 2.30 0.62
C ARG A 24 -10.35 3.23 0.96
N PRO A 25 -9.69 3.87 -0.03
CA PRO A 25 -8.66 4.85 0.25
C PRO A 25 -9.19 6.01 1.10
N MET A 26 -8.41 6.43 2.08
CA MET A 26 -8.64 7.70 2.76
C MET A 26 -8.54 8.86 1.75
N LEU A 27 -9.46 9.83 1.88
CA LEU A 27 -9.55 11.00 1.02
C LEU A 27 -8.98 12.25 1.71
N PRO A 28 -8.27 13.12 0.99
CA PRO A 28 -7.82 14.39 1.52
C PRO A 28 -9.01 15.32 1.77
N ARG A 29 -8.81 16.28 2.67
CA ARG A 29 -9.74 17.40 2.87
C ARG A 29 -8.98 18.71 2.66
N PRO A 30 -9.65 19.76 2.13
CA PRO A 30 -9.06 21.10 2.12
C PRO A 30 -8.64 21.53 3.52
N ALA A 31 -7.50 22.18 3.62
CA ALA A 31 -6.94 22.75 4.83
C ALA A 31 -6.72 24.26 4.62
N THR A 32 -6.88 25.05 5.67
CA THR A 32 -6.70 26.52 5.62
C THR A 32 -5.31 26.95 6.05
N GLU A 33 -4.55 26.03 6.64
CA GLU A 33 -3.20 26.21 7.11
C GLU A 33 -2.24 26.51 5.95
N PRO A 34 -1.22 27.36 6.18
CA PRO A 34 -0.21 27.64 5.18
C PRO A 34 0.65 26.41 4.87
N PHE A 35 1.23 26.41 3.67
CA PHE A 35 2.04 25.32 3.12
C PHE A 35 3.48 25.29 3.70
N ASP A 36 3.61 25.59 4.99
CA ASP A 36 4.82 25.57 5.81
C ASP A 36 4.53 25.17 7.27
N SER A 37 3.28 24.78 7.56
CA SER A 37 2.85 24.35 8.89
C SER A 37 3.68 23.19 9.42
N ALA A 38 4.31 23.36 10.59
CA ALA A 38 5.09 22.32 11.26
C ALA A 38 4.25 21.12 11.77
N ALA A 39 2.91 21.22 11.72
CA ALA A 39 2.00 20.14 12.08
C ALA A 39 1.71 19.18 10.91
N HIS A 40 2.21 19.46 9.71
CA HIS A 40 1.89 18.72 8.49
C HIS A 40 3.14 18.20 7.79
N LEU A 41 3.01 17.05 7.14
CA LEU A 41 3.96 16.56 6.14
C LEU A 41 3.41 16.85 4.75
N PHE A 42 4.27 17.21 3.81
CA PHE A 42 3.89 17.59 2.45
C PHE A 42 4.43 16.58 1.45
N GLU A 43 3.53 16.00 0.64
CA GLU A 43 3.85 15.07 -0.45
C GLU A 43 3.35 15.64 -1.79
N PRO A 44 4.00 15.31 -2.92
CA PRO A 44 3.52 15.73 -4.24
C PRO A 44 2.16 15.10 -4.60
N ALA A 45 1.28 15.88 -5.24
CA ALA A 45 0.06 15.38 -5.84
C ALA A 45 0.32 14.88 -7.28
N TRP A 46 0.34 13.56 -7.48
CA TRP A 46 0.78 12.94 -8.74
C TRP A 46 -0.26 12.88 -9.87
N GLY A 47 -1.55 13.11 -9.59
CA GLY A 47 -2.61 13.13 -10.62
C GLY A 47 -2.96 11.77 -11.26
N GLY A 48 -2.49 10.66 -10.69
CA GLY A 48 -2.78 9.30 -11.18
C GLY A 48 -4.07 8.68 -10.61
N LEU A 49 -4.27 7.39 -10.89
CA LEU A 49 -5.36 6.60 -10.30
C LEU A 49 -5.05 6.31 -8.82
N ARG A 50 -5.95 6.71 -7.92
CA ARG A 50 -5.89 6.28 -6.51
C ARG A 50 -6.27 4.80 -6.43
N ALA A 51 -5.34 3.97 -5.95
CA ALA A 51 -5.55 2.54 -5.81
C ALA A 51 -4.94 2.00 -4.51
N LEU A 52 -5.45 0.85 -4.06
CA LEU A 52 -4.89 0.03 -2.99
C LEU A 52 -4.27 -1.22 -3.61
N ALA A 53 -3.05 -1.53 -3.17
CA ALA A 53 -2.35 -2.76 -3.48
C ALA A 53 -2.52 -3.75 -2.34
N PHE A 54 -3.11 -4.90 -2.66
CA PHE A 54 -3.30 -6.02 -1.76
C PHE A 54 -2.35 -7.14 -2.18
N ILE A 55 -1.50 -7.60 -1.27
CA ILE A 55 -0.56 -8.69 -1.50
C ILE A 55 -0.88 -9.78 -0.49
N GLY A 56 -1.44 -10.87 -0.98
CA GLY A 56 -1.87 -11.99 -0.14
C GLY A 56 -0.70 -12.70 0.53
N PRO A 57 -0.98 -13.48 1.59
CA PRO A 57 0.02 -14.32 2.23
C PRO A 57 0.59 -15.36 1.25
N ALA A 58 1.83 -15.78 1.49
CA ALA A 58 2.53 -16.76 0.69
C ALA A 58 3.61 -17.51 1.49
N GLU A 59 3.74 -18.82 1.23
CA GLU A 59 4.80 -19.65 1.81
C GLU A 59 6.20 -19.22 1.32
N GLU A 60 6.28 -18.79 0.06
CA GLU A 60 7.52 -18.30 -0.54
C GLU A 60 7.47 -16.78 -0.68
N ALA A 61 8.52 -16.14 -0.19
CA ALA A 61 8.77 -14.72 -0.33
C ALA A 61 8.54 -14.23 -1.78
N GLY A 62 7.65 -13.25 -1.93
CA GLY A 62 7.38 -12.62 -3.22
C GLY A 62 6.44 -13.40 -4.14
N SER A 63 5.86 -14.51 -3.68
CA SER A 63 4.85 -15.28 -4.42
C SER A 63 3.40 -14.92 -4.06
N GLY A 64 3.21 -13.96 -3.14
CA GLY A 64 1.88 -13.49 -2.72
C GLY A 64 1.04 -12.96 -3.88
N GLY A 65 -0.23 -13.36 -3.92
CA GLY A 65 -1.17 -12.91 -4.95
C GLY A 65 -1.39 -11.40 -4.91
N VAL A 66 -1.22 -10.73 -6.05
CA VAL A 66 -1.38 -9.27 -6.17
C VAL A 66 -2.78 -8.93 -6.65
N ARG A 67 -3.45 -8.02 -5.93
CA ARG A 67 -4.73 -7.43 -6.33
C ARG A 67 -4.65 -5.90 -6.22
N ILE A 68 -5.10 -5.20 -7.27
CA ILE A 68 -5.11 -3.73 -7.31
C ILE A 68 -6.55 -3.25 -7.36
N VAL A 69 -6.97 -2.46 -6.38
CA VAL A 69 -8.36 -1.98 -6.26
C VAL A 69 -8.39 -0.47 -6.40
N ASP A 70 -9.24 0.07 -7.29
CA ASP A 70 -9.42 1.53 -7.45
C ASP A 70 -10.19 2.17 -6.27
N GLY A 71 -10.31 3.51 -6.28
CA GLY A 71 -11.03 4.25 -5.24
C GLY A 71 -12.53 3.92 -5.11
N ASP A 72 -13.14 3.34 -6.14
CA ASP A 72 -14.54 2.90 -6.12
C ASP A 72 -14.70 1.45 -5.62
N GLY A 73 -13.60 0.72 -5.48
CA GLY A 73 -13.59 -0.67 -5.04
C GLY A 73 -13.49 -1.69 -6.18
N ARG A 74 -13.21 -1.28 -7.43
CA ARG A 74 -13.10 -2.20 -8.57
C ARG A 74 -11.70 -2.80 -8.66
N ASP A 75 -11.63 -4.09 -8.94
CA ASP A 75 -10.36 -4.73 -9.31
C ASP A 75 -9.94 -4.27 -10.71
N VAL A 76 -8.77 -3.63 -10.78
CA VAL A 76 -8.19 -3.08 -12.01
C VAL A 76 -6.86 -3.74 -12.37
N GLY A 77 -6.40 -4.73 -11.60
CA GLY A 77 -5.07 -5.33 -11.76
C GLY A 77 -4.82 -5.92 -13.15
N ALA A 78 -5.86 -6.51 -13.77
CA ALA A 78 -5.76 -7.08 -15.11
C ALA A 78 -5.40 -6.07 -16.21
N ARG A 79 -5.63 -4.76 -15.98
CA ARG A 79 -5.27 -3.68 -16.91
C ARG A 79 -3.89 -3.09 -16.68
N LEU A 80 -3.20 -3.51 -15.61
CA LEU A 80 -1.93 -2.97 -15.13
C LEU A 80 -0.88 -4.08 -15.06
N ALA A 81 -0.61 -4.72 -16.21
CA ALA A 81 0.27 -5.88 -16.30
C ALA A 81 1.70 -5.60 -15.80
N GLU A 82 2.15 -4.34 -15.88
CA GLU A 82 3.42 -3.87 -15.35
C GLU A 82 3.54 -4.02 -13.81
N LEU A 83 2.42 -4.17 -13.11
CA LEU A 83 2.37 -4.36 -11.66
C LEU A 83 2.32 -5.84 -11.24
N ALA A 84 2.25 -6.79 -12.17
CA ALA A 84 2.13 -8.22 -11.85
C ALA A 84 3.30 -8.75 -10.99
N GLY A 85 4.51 -8.20 -11.15
CA GLY A 85 5.70 -8.58 -10.37
C GLY A 85 5.87 -7.87 -9.04
N MET A 86 4.86 -7.15 -8.54
CA MET A 86 4.98 -6.30 -7.35
C MET A 86 5.29 -7.08 -6.07
N ALA A 87 4.78 -8.30 -5.90
CA ALA A 87 5.02 -9.11 -4.72
C ALA A 87 6.52 -9.40 -4.51
N VAL A 88 7.26 -9.70 -5.58
CA VAL A 88 8.71 -9.94 -5.55
C VAL A 88 9.48 -8.74 -5.00
N ARG A 89 9.03 -7.51 -5.28
CA ARG A 89 9.71 -6.28 -4.82
C ARG A 89 9.51 -5.99 -3.34
N LEU A 90 8.53 -6.62 -2.71
CA LEU A 90 8.12 -6.33 -1.34
C LEU A 90 8.44 -7.45 -0.35
N ASP A 91 9.05 -8.55 -0.82
CA ASP A 91 9.44 -9.72 0.00
C ASP A 91 8.29 -10.20 0.93
N ALA A 92 7.05 -10.09 0.43
CA ALA A 92 5.86 -10.41 1.23
C ALA A 92 5.79 -11.93 1.49
N ARG A 93 5.51 -12.30 2.74
CA ARG A 93 5.28 -13.66 3.25
C ARG A 93 3.96 -13.67 3.99
#